data_AF-A0AAU3ENB2-F1
#
_entry.id   AF-A0AAU3ENB2-F1
#
_cell.length_a   1.000
_cell.length_b   1.000
_cell.length_c   1.000
_cell.angle_alpha   90.00
_cell.angle_beta   90.00
_cell.angle_gamma   90.00
#
_symmetry.space_group_name_H-M   'P 1'
#
loop_
_entity.id
_entity.type
_entity.pdbx_description
1 polymer ?
#
loop_
_entity_poly.entity_id
_entity_poly.type
_entity_poly.pdbx_seq_one_letter_code
_entity_poly.pdbx_strand_id
1 'polypeptide(L)'
;MLLPLPHGKTELIEVIRITDPARHLSSEDLAGDTAAIWDGDQAQQALSLIADLPGSGLYRCFLPGWGIRAHDPTDQLFAIAFCFRCHGVRMWGLDLPVEQQVQSFDAESPAALELLRRFRSCLPG
;
A
#
# COMPACT_ATOMS: atom_id res chain seq x y z
N MET A 1 3.71 -11.00 -1.42
CA MET A 1 4.53 -9.84 -1.83
C MET A 1 5.58 -9.62 -0.75
N LEU A 2 6.76 -9.07 -1.07
CA LEU A 2 7.75 -8.80 -0.04
C LEU A 2 7.48 -7.44 0.62
N LEU A 3 7.07 -7.47 1.88
CA LEU A 3 6.95 -6.28 2.72
C LEU A 3 8.33 -5.81 3.23
N PRO A 4 8.51 -4.50 3.49
CA PRO A 4 9.72 -3.98 4.10
C PRO A 4 9.96 -4.60 5.48
N LEU A 5 11.21 -4.90 5.86
CA LEU A 5 11.55 -5.51 7.16
C LEU A 5 10.89 -4.85 8.39
N PRO A 6 10.72 -3.51 8.45
CA PRO A 6 10.08 -2.85 9.59
C PRO A 6 8.58 -3.16 9.79
N HIS A 7 7.89 -3.84 8.88
CA HIS A 7 6.44 -4.11 9.00
C HIS A 7 6.01 -4.77 10.32
N GLY A 8 6.89 -5.56 10.95
CA GLY A 8 6.61 -6.16 12.26
C GLY A 8 6.52 -5.16 13.43
N LYS A 9 6.94 -3.91 13.23
CA LYS A 9 6.83 -2.81 14.21
C LYS A 9 5.66 -1.87 13.95
N THR A 10 4.85 -2.16 12.92
CA THR A 10 3.73 -1.29 12.56
C THR A 10 2.65 -1.38 13.62
N GLU A 11 2.33 -0.25 14.23
CA GLU A 11 1.23 -0.13 15.21
C GLU A 11 0.00 0.56 14.60
N LEU A 12 0.23 1.41 13.60
CA LEU A 12 -0.80 2.21 12.95
C LEU A 12 -0.60 2.23 11.44
N ILE A 13 -1.71 2.17 10.71
CA ILE A 13 -1.76 2.33 9.26
C ILE A 13 -2.70 3.46 8.89
N GLU A 14 -2.18 4.44 8.17
CA GLU A 14 -3.02 5.42 7.48
C GLU A 14 -3.39 4.86 6.11
N VAL A 15 -4.68 4.74 5.82
CA VAL A 15 -5.19 4.40 4.50
C VAL A 15 -5.32 5.67 3.69
N ILE A 16 -4.62 5.73 2.56
CA ILE A 16 -4.55 6.92 1.71
C ILE A 16 -5.36 6.72 0.44
N ARG A 17 -6.29 7.62 0.17
CA ARG A 17 -6.91 7.76 -1.14
C ARG A 17 -6.04 8.67 -1.99
N ILE A 18 -5.38 8.11 -3.00
CA ILE A 18 -4.50 8.87 -3.89
C ILE A 18 -5.35 9.74 -4.81
N THR A 19 -5.16 11.05 -4.74
CA THR A 19 -5.89 12.06 -5.52
C THR A 19 -5.07 12.60 -6.69
N ASP A 20 -3.74 12.53 -6.59
CA ASP A 20 -2.82 12.86 -7.68
C ASP A 20 -1.98 11.63 -8.08
N PRO A 21 -2.52 10.75 -8.93
CA PRO A 21 -1.85 9.54 -9.36
C PRO A 21 -0.73 9.80 -10.37
N ALA A 22 -0.40 11.03 -10.76
CA ALA A 22 0.76 11.30 -11.62
C ALA A 22 2.00 11.70 -10.79
N ARG A 23 1.76 12.33 -9.64
CA ARG A 23 2.82 12.87 -8.77
C ARG A 23 3.64 11.81 -8.03
N HIS A 24 3.16 10.57 -7.96
CA HIS A 24 3.91 9.45 -7.37
C HIS A 24 5.23 9.18 -8.11
N LEU A 25 5.41 9.60 -9.37
CA LEU A 25 6.66 9.40 -10.11
C LEU A 25 7.81 10.24 -9.55
N SER A 26 7.51 11.45 -9.07
CA SER A 26 8.48 12.43 -8.57
C SER A 26 8.42 12.66 -7.07
N SER A 27 7.44 12.08 -6.38
CA SER A 27 7.22 12.28 -4.95
C SER A 27 8.01 11.26 -4.12
N GLU A 28 8.53 11.73 -2.98
CA GLU A 28 9.17 10.90 -1.95
C GLU A 28 8.15 10.13 -1.09
N ASP A 29 6.85 10.42 -1.27
CA ASP A 29 5.73 9.80 -0.53
C ASP A 29 4.40 9.82 -1.32
N LEU A 30 3.33 9.29 -0.73
CA LEU A 30 1.97 9.27 -1.29
C LEU A 30 1.35 10.67 -1.42
N ALA A 31 0.80 10.97 -2.60
CA ALA A 31 0.02 12.19 -2.85
C ALA A 31 -1.49 11.91 -2.75
N GLY A 32 -2.07 12.12 -1.57
CA GLY A 32 -3.48 11.84 -1.33
C GLY A 32 -3.95 12.20 0.08
N ASP A 33 -5.24 11.97 0.32
CA ASP A 33 -5.91 12.26 1.58
C ASP A 33 -6.02 10.99 2.43
N THR A 34 -5.89 11.13 3.76
CA THR A 34 -6.14 10.04 4.70
C THR A 34 -7.63 9.70 4.70
N ALA A 35 -7.98 8.52 4.19
CA ALA A 35 -9.34 8.00 4.14
C ALA A 35 -9.73 7.30 5.46
N ALA A 36 -8.77 6.67 6.14
CA ALA A 36 -8.98 6.05 7.44
C ALA A 36 -7.66 5.85 8.19
N ILE A 37 -7.77 5.59 9.49
CA ILE A 37 -6.67 5.10 10.33
C ILE A 37 -7.08 3.71 10.83
N TRP A 38 -6.18 2.74 10.66
CA TRP A 38 -6.30 1.38 11.17
C TRP A 38 -5.23 1.15 12.23
N ASP A 39 -5.63 0.61 13.38
CA ASP A 39 -4.74 0.22 14.47
C ASP A 39 -5.02 -1.23 14.88
N GLY A 40 -4.15 -1.77 15.75
CA GLY A 40 -4.31 -3.10 16.35
C GLY A 40 -4.63 -4.19 15.32
N ASP A 41 -5.74 -4.90 15.54
CA ASP A 41 -6.16 -6.02 14.68
C ASP A 41 -6.42 -5.61 13.23
N GLN A 42 -6.90 -4.38 12.97
CA GLN A 42 -7.15 -3.92 11.60
C GLN A 42 -5.84 -3.73 10.85
N ALA A 43 -4.84 -3.12 11.51
CA ALA A 43 -3.51 -2.94 10.93
C ALA A 43 -2.84 -4.29 10.67
N GLN A 44 -2.87 -5.21 11.64
CA GLN A 44 -2.32 -6.55 11.52
C GLN A 44 -2.94 -7.33 10.35
N GLN A 45 -4.27 -7.33 10.25
CA GLN A 45 -4.97 -8.02 9.16
C GLN A 45 -4.66 -7.43 7.79
N ALA A 46 -4.56 -6.10 7.68
CA ALA A 46 -4.18 -5.44 6.45
C ALA A 46 -2.76 -5.84 6.01
N LEU A 47 -1.80 -5.86 6.93
CA LEU A 47 -0.43 -6.30 6.64
C LEU A 47 -0.37 -7.76 6.22
N SER A 48 -1.13 -8.65 6.87
CA SER A 48 -1.23 -10.05 6.46
C SER A 48 -1.78 -10.19 5.03
N LEU A 49 -2.86 -9.46 4.70
CA LEU A 49 -3.39 -9.46 3.33
C LEU A 49 -2.36 -8.98 2.30
N ILE A 50 -1.59 -7.94 2.65
CA ILE A 50 -0.54 -7.40 1.77
C ILE A 50 0.61 -8.40 1.60
N ALA A 51 1.04 -9.08 2.68
CA ALA A 51 2.05 -10.13 2.62
C ALA A 51 1.60 -11.29 1.72
N ASP A 52 0.32 -11.66 1.78
CA ASP A 52 -0.29 -12.75 1.03
C ASP A 52 -0.56 -12.44 -0.44
N LEU A 53 -0.35 -11.19 -0.90
CA LEU A 53 -0.52 -10.81 -2.30
C LEU A 53 0.43 -11.62 -3.20
N PRO A 54 -0.06 -12.49 -4.09
CA PRO A 54 0.82 -13.23 -4.99
C PRO A 54 1.39 -12.30 -6.05
N GLY A 55 2.63 -12.55 -6.50
CA GLY A 55 3.23 -11.80 -7.60
C GLY A 55 2.52 -12.05 -8.94
N SER A 56 2.61 -11.10 -9.87
CA SER A 56 2.01 -11.21 -11.21
C SER A 56 2.91 -10.58 -12.28
N GLY A 57 2.45 -10.50 -13.53
CA GLY A 57 3.06 -9.61 -14.52
C GLY A 57 2.73 -8.13 -14.24
N LEU A 58 3.63 -7.22 -14.64
CA LEU A 58 3.40 -5.77 -14.63
C LEU A 58 2.72 -5.31 -15.92
N TYR A 59 1.69 -4.47 -15.80
CA TYR A 59 1.07 -3.77 -16.94
C TYR A 59 1.51 -2.30 -17.00
N ARG A 60 1.46 -1.70 -18.19
CA ARG A 60 2.20 -0.44 -18.51
C ARG A 60 1.74 0.83 -17.79
N CYS A 61 0.58 0.87 -17.12
CA CYS A 61 0.01 2.10 -16.57
C CYS A 61 -0.01 2.15 -15.03
N PHE A 62 0.98 2.78 -14.41
CA PHE A 62 0.97 2.96 -12.95
C PHE A 62 0.22 4.25 -12.56
N LEU A 63 -1.08 4.13 -12.34
CA LEU A 63 -1.96 5.20 -11.85
C LEU A 63 -2.64 4.73 -10.56
N PRO A 64 -1.92 4.76 -9.43
CA PRO A 64 -2.40 4.16 -8.19
C PRO A 64 -3.57 4.96 -7.61
N GLY A 65 -4.59 4.26 -7.11
CA GLY A 65 -5.76 4.91 -6.49
C GLY A 65 -5.77 4.81 -4.97
N TRP A 66 -4.99 3.91 -4.41
CA TRP A 66 -4.96 3.60 -2.99
C TRP A 66 -3.54 3.43 -2.52
N GLY A 67 -3.29 3.75 -1.27
CA GLY A 67 -2.03 3.48 -0.62
C GLY A 67 -2.17 3.34 0.88
N ILE A 68 -1.08 2.99 1.52
CA ILE A 68 -0.95 3.01 2.97
C ILE A 68 0.33 3.71 3.41
N ARG A 69 0.30 4.34 4.57
CA ARG A 69 1.51 4.66 5.35
C ARG A 69 1.48 3.85 6.62
N ALA A 70 2.55 3.09 6.86
CA ALA A 70 2.72 2.29 8.06
C ALA A 70 3.63 3.04 9.02
N HIS A 71 3.22 3.10 10.29
CA HIS A 71 3.87 3.87 11.34
C HIS A 71 4.17 2.99 12.54
N ASP A 72 5.29 3.28 13.20
CA ASP A 72 5.49 2.93 14.61
C ASP A 72 5.02 4.12 15.49
N PRO A 73 5.20 4.09 16.82
CA PRO A 73 4.76 5.19 17.69
C PRO A 73 5.39 6.56 17.40
N THR A 74 6.54 6.61 16.72
CA THR A 74 7.33 7.84 16.55
C THR A 74 7.47 8.25 15.10
N ASP A 75 7.55 7.30 14.17
CA ASP A 75 7.97 7.55 12.81
C ASP A 75 7.18 6.74 11.76
N GLN A 76 7.11 7.30 10.55
CA GLN A 76 6.67 6.56 9.38
C GLN A 76 7.74 5.53 8.98
N LEU A 77 7.37 4.26 8.96
CA LEU A 77 8.25 3.15 8.60
C LEU A 77 8.38 3.01 7.08
N PHE A 78 7.24 2.99 6.38
CA PHE A 78 7.17 2.86 4.94
C PHE A 78 5.81 3.31 4.40
N ALA A 79 5.75 3.58 3.10
CA ALA A 79 4.52 3.82 2.38
C ALA A 79 4.40 2.87 1.18
N ILE A 80 3.17 2.52 0.80
CA ILE A 80 2.88 1.66 -0.34
C ILE A 80 1.77 2.27 -1.18
N ALA A 81 1.95 2.36 -2.50
CA ALA A 81 0.92 2.70 -3.46
C ALA A 81 0.51 1.45 -4.25
N PHE A 82 -0.80 1.23 -4.37
CA PHE A 82 -1.39 0.11 -5.09
C PHE A 82 -2.14 0.59 -6.33
N CYS A 83 -1.78 0.03 -7.48
CA CYS A 83 -2.55 0.15 -8.71
C CYS A 83 -3.25 -1.18 -9.03
N PHE A 84 -4.45 -1.36 -8.48
CA PHE A 84 -5.31 -2.53 -8.75
C PHE A 84 -5.73 -2.66 -10.23
N ARG A 85 -5.48 -1.66 -11.08
CA ARG A 85 -5.73 -1.75 -12.52
C ARG A 85 -4.56 -2.36 -13.29
N CYS A 86 -3.32 -2.05 -12.90
CA CYS A 86 -2.13 -2.49 -13.62
C CYS A 86 -1.29 -3.51 -12.84
N HIS A 87 -1.80 -3.95 -11.68
CA HIS A 87 -1.15 -4.95 -10.84
C HIS A 87 0.19 -4.46 -10.25
N GLY A 88 0.40 -3.14 -10.24
CA GLY A 88 1.64 -2.52 -9.79
C GLY A 88 1.58 -2.10 -8.33
N VAL A 89 2.72 -2.25 -7.66
CA VAL A 89 2.99 -1.72 -6.32
C VAL A 89 4.23 -0.84 -6.39
N ARG A 90 4.17 0.32 -5.72
CA ARG A 90 5.35 1.12 -5.43
C ARG A 90 5.50 1.32 -3.92
N MET A 91 6.73 1.24 -3.42
CA MET A 91 7.05 1.37 -2.01
C MET A 91 8.13 2.42 -1.76
N TRP A 92 8.00 3.08 -0.61
CA TRP A 92 8.94 4.07 -0.09
C TRP A 92 9.30 3.71 1.35
N GLY A 93 10.54 3.97 1.76
CA GLY A 93 11.02 3.75 3.12
C GLY A 93 12.54 3.95 3.20
N LEU A 94 13.04 4.34 4.38
CA LEU A 94 14.45 4.72 4.60
C LEU A 94 15.45 3.61 4.21
N ASP A 95 15.11 2.34 4.48
CA ASP A 95 16.00 1.19 4.25
C ASP A 95 15.46 0.24 3.17
N LEU A 96 14.69 0.75 2.20
CA LEU A 96 14.09 -0.09 1.17
C LEU A 96 15.06 -0.33 -0.01
N PRO A 97 15.46 -1.59 -0.29
CA PRO A 97 16.24 -1.93 -1.48
C PRO A 97 15.51 -1.50 -2.75
N VAL A 98 16.27 -1.10 -3.78
CA VAL A 98 15.71 -0.61 -5.06
C VAL A 98 14.82 -1.67 -5.71
N GLU A 99 15.18 -2.94 -5.57
CA GLU A 99 14.43 -4.08 -6.11
C GLU A 99 13.08 -4.28 -5.42
N GLN A 100 12.91 -3.76 -4.20
CA GLN A 100 11.64 -3.79 -3.46
C GLN A 100 10.78 -2.55 -3.70
N GLN A 101 11.34 -1.45 -4.23
CA GLN A 101 10.60 -0.21 -4.48
C GLN A 101 9.48 -0.38 -5.50
N VAL A 102 9.63 -1.30 -6.45
CA VAL A 102 8.59 -1.60 -7.44
C VAL A 102 8.37 -3.10 -7.48
N GLN A 103 7.14 -3.51 -7.18
CA GLN A 103 6.71 -4.90 -7.23
C GLN A 103 5.41 -5.00 -8.02
N SER A 104 5.03 -6.24 -8.31
CA SER A 104 3.75 -6.58 -8.92
C SER A 104 2.94 -7.46 -7.98
N PHE A 105 1.62 -7.41 -8.11
CA PHE A 105 0.72 -8.30 -7.41
C PHE A 105 -0.49 -8.67 -8.26
N ASP A 106 -1.01 -9.89 -8.08
CA ASP A 106 -2.26 -10.29 -8.69
C ASP A 106 -3.45 -9.56 -8.03
N ALA A 107 -3.93 -8.51 -8.70
CA ALA A 107 -5.06 -7.70 -8.26
C ALA A 107 -6.41 -8.45 -8.27
N GLU A 108 -6.47 -9.63 -8.91
CA GLU A 108 -7.67 -10.48 -8.96
C GLU A 108 -7.64 -11.59 -7.89
N SER A 109 -6.53 -11.73 -7.17
CA SER A 109 -6.40 -12.70 -6.08
C SER A 109 -7.39 -12.40 -4.94
N PRO A 110 -7.83 -13.42 -4.17
CA PRO A 110 -8.73 -13.20 -3.04
C PRO A 110 -8.22 -12.17 -2.02
N ALA A 111 -6.91 -12.18 -1.74
CA ALA A 111 -6.28 -11.22 -0.83
C ALA A 111 -6.35 -9.78 -1.39
N ALA A 112 -6.10 -9.59 -2.69
CA ALA A 112 -6.20 -8.28 -3.32
C ALA A 112 -7.63 -7.74 -3.34
N LEU A 113 -8.61 -8.60 -3.64
CA LEU A 113 -10.02 -8.22 -3.65
C LEU A 113 -10.51 -7.81 -2.27
N GLU A 114 -10.12 -8.55 -1.24
CA GLU A 114 -10.45 -8.22 0.15
C GLU A 114 -9.78 -6.92 0.60
N LEU A 115 -8.49 -6.71 0.28
CA LEU A 115 -7.79 -5.48 0.58
C LEU A 115 -8.46 -4.26 -0.10
N LEU A 116 -8.80 -4.38 -1.39
CA LEU A 116 -9.50 -3.33 -2.14
C LEU A 116 -10.90 -3.05 -1.57
N ARG A 117 -11.61 -4.09 -1.14
CA ARG A 117 -12.92 -3.94 -0.48
C ARG A 117 -12.78 -3.13 0.82
N ARG A 118 -11.78 -3.43 1.65
CA ARG A 118 -11.48 -2.69 2.88
C ARG A 118 -11.16 -1.23 2.60
N PHE A 119 -10.28 -0.95 1.63
CA PHE A 119 -10.00 0.43 1.23
C PHE A 119 -11.25 1.19 0.79
N ARG A 120 -12.09 0.59 -0.05
CA ARG A 120 -13.33 1.22 -0.52
C ARG A 120 -14.31 1.50 0.61
N SER A 121 -14.37 0.66 1.64
CA SER A 121 -15.23 0.88 2.81
C SER A 121 -14.79 2.06 3.70
N CYS A 122 -13.60 2.61 3.48
CA CYS A 122 -13.14 3.82 4.18
C CYS A 122 -13.75 5.10 3.63
N LEU A 123 -14.30 5.09 2.41
CA LEU A 123 -14.96 6.27 1.85
C LEU A 123 -16.42 6.30 2.30
N PRO A 124 -16.98 7.50 2.58
CA PRO A 124 -18.42 7.64 2.71
C PRO A 124 -19.09 7.20 1.39
N GLY A 125 -20.15 6.39 1.52
CA GLY A 125 -20.94 5.89 0.39
C GLY A 125 -21.83 6.96 -0.25
#